data_AF-A0A2G6IW17-F1
#
_entry.id   AF-A0A2G6IW17-F1
#
_cell.length_a   1.000
_cell.length_b   1.000
_cell.length_c   1.000
_cell.angle_alpha   90.00
_cell.angle_beta   90.00
_cell.angle_gamma   90.00
#
_symmetry.space_group_name_H-M   'P 1'
#
loop_
_entity.id
_entity.type
_entity.pdbx_description
1 polymer ?
#
loop_
_entity_poly.entity_id
_entity_poly.type
_entity_poly.pdbx_seq_one_letter_code
_entity_poly.pdbx_strand_id
1 'polypeptide(L)'
;MAHPISFRRHVLSIREKEGLSFEETSERFGVGVASLKRWSKRLHPRPYERRKIRKVDPEKLAQDVRDHPDAYQYERAARFGVCQKSIW
;
A
#
# COMPACT_ATOMS: atom_id res chain seq x y z
N MET A 1 -2.03 -12.20 13.69
CA MET A 1 -2.23 -12.88 12.38
C MET A 1 -3.12 -12.05 11.47
N ALA A 2 -2.93 -12.14 10.15
CA ALA A 2 -3.78 -11.48 9.17
C ALA A 2 -4.85 -12.46 8.68
N HIS A 3 -6.13 -12.12 8.87
CA HIS A 3 -7.23 -12.95 8.35
C HIS A 3 -7.58 -12.57 6.90
N PRO A 4 -7.95 -13.53 6.03
CA PRO A 4 -8.49 -13.24 4.70
C PRO A 4 -9.73 -12.34 4.75
N ILE A 5 -9.96 -11.53 3.71
CA ILE A 5 -11.11 -10.61 3.67
C ILE A 5 -12.45 -11.38 3.68
N SER A 6 -12.51 -12.53 3.00
CA SER A 6 -13.68 -13.41 3.00
C SER A 6 -14.08 -13.82 4.41
N PHE A 7 -13.10 -14.23 5.23
CA PHE A 7 -13.32 -14.60 6.62
C PHE A 7 -13.83 -13.42 7.46
N ARG A 8 -13.22 -12.23 7.31
CA ARG A 8 -13.67 -11.02 8.02
C ARG A 8 -15.12 -10.67 7.69
N ARG A 9 -15.51 -10.77 6.41
CA ARG A 9 -16.89 -10.54 5.97
C ARG A 9 -17.85 -11.55 6.58
N HIS A 10 -17.46 -12.81 6.61
CA HIS A 10 -18.27 -13.88 7.16
C HIS A 10 -18.55 -13.67 8.65
N VAL A 11 -17.51 -13.39 9.44
CA VAL A 11 -17.63 -13.14 10.88
C VAL A 11 -18.52 -11.93 11.16
N LEU A 12 -18.35 -10.82 10.43
CA LEU A 12 -19.20 -9.64 10.60
C LEU A 12 -20.66 -9.89 10.19
N SER A 13 -20.89 -10.68 9.14
CA SER A 13 -22.26 -11.04 8.71
C SER A 13 -22.97 -11.91 9.74
N ILE A 14 -22.29 -12.88 10.34
CA ILE A 14 -22.86 -13.72 11.40
C ILE A 14 -23.17 -12.88 12.64
N ARG A 15 -22.25 -12.00 13.04
CA ARG A 15 -22.46 -11.09 14.17
C ARG A 15 -23.72 -10.24 13.98
N GLU A 16 -23.91 -9.67 12.79
CA GLU A 16 -25.08 -8.83 12.49
C GLU A 16 -26.38 -9.64 12.45
N LYS A 17 -26.36 -10.84 11.86
CA LYS A 17 -27.53 -11.72 11.80
C LYS A 17 -27.99 -12.22 13.17
N GLU A 18 -27.05 -12.53 14.05
CA GLU A 18 -27.34 -13.09 15.37
C GLU A 18 -27.38 -12.02 16.48
N GLY A 19 -27.10 -10.75 16.17
CA GLY A 19 -27.13 -9.66 17.15
C GLY A 19 -26.04 -9.74 18.21
N LEU A 20 -24.94 -10.45 17.95
CA LEU A 20 -23.89 -10.74 18.94
C LEU A 20 -23.05 -9.51 19.31
N SER A 21 -22.61 -9.46 20.56
CA SER A 21 -21.58 -8.53 21.01
C SER A 21 -20.22 -8.90 20.42
N PHE A 22 -19.27 -7.96 20.48
CA PHE A 22 -17.91 -8.24 20.02
C PHE A 22 -17.16 -9.25 20.89
N GLU A 23 -17.55 -9.39 22.16
CA GLU A 23 -16.94 -10.33 23.11
C GLU A 23 -17.39 -11.76 22.80
N GLU A 24 -18.70 -11.97 22.64
CA GLU A 24 -19.25 -13.27 22.23
C GLU A 24 -18.75 -13.70 20.85
N THR A 25 -18.66 -12.76 19.91
CA THR A 25 -18.07 -13.02 18.59
C THR A 25 -16.58 -13.40 18.70
N SER A 26 -15.85 -12.78 19.63
CA SER A 26 -14.43 -13.08 19.86
C SER A 26 -14.24 -14.49 20.41
N GLU A 27 -15.08 -14.89 21.37
CA GLU A 27 -15.05 -16.23 21.96
C GLU A 27 -15.41 -17.30 20.93
N ARG A 28 -16.50 -17.09 20.16
CA ARG A 28 -16.98 -18.06 19.17
C ARG A 28 -15.99 -18.32 18.03
N PHE A 29 -15.34 -17.27 17.51
CA PHE A 29 -14.44 -17.38 16.36
C PHE A 29 -12.96 -17.40 16.75
N GLY A 30 -12.63 -17.26 18.04
CA GLY A 30 -11.24 -17.15 18.52
C GLY A 30 -10.50 -15.91 18.00
N VAL A 31 -11.24 -14.85 17.65
CA VAL A 31 -10.66 -13.62 17.09
C VAL A 31 -10.75 -12.50 18.11
N GLY A 32 -9.61 -12.00 18.58
CA GLY A 32 -9.59 -10.94 19.58
C GLY A 32 -10.48 -9.73 19.23
N VAL A 33 -11.21 -9.24 20.22
CA VAL A 33 -12.16 -8.11 20.14
C VAL A 33 -11.61 -6.90 19.39
N ALA A 34 -10.33 -6.55 19.59
CA ALA A 34 -9.68 -5.44 18.91
C ALA A 34 -9.65 -5.60 17.38
N SER A 35 -9.46 -6.83 16.89
CA SER A 35 -9.49 -7.14 15.45
C SER A 35 -10.90 -6.98 14.88
N LEU A 36 -11.92 -7.46 15.58
CA LEU A 36 -13.32 -7.31 15.18
C LEU A 36 -13.74 -5.84 15.09
N LYS A 37 -13.37 -5.04 16.10
CA LYS A 37 -13.59 -3.58 16.09
C LYS A 37 -12.87 -2.90 14.92
N ARG A 38 -11.64 -3.33 14.60
CA ARG A 38 -10.92 -2.81 13.41
C ARG A 38 -11.63 -3.18 12.11
N TRP A 39 -12.12 -4.40 11.96
CA TRP A 39 -12.81 -4.84 10.74
C TRP A 39 -14.14 -4.12 10.54
N SER A 40 -14.86 -3.83 11.63
CA SER A 40 -16.08 -3.02 11.59
C SER A 40 -15.83 -1.60 11.10
N LYS A 41 -14.66 -1.00 11.41
CA LYS A 41 -14.27 0.32 10.88
C LYS A 41 -13.69 0.25 9.46
N ARG A 42 -12.85 -0.75 9.19
CA ARG A 42 -12.22 -0.96 7.88
C ARG A 42 -11.99 -2.44 7.63
N LEU A 43 -12.79 -2.99 6.72
CA LEU A 43 -12.73 -4.40 6.35
C LEU A 43 -11.42 -4.73 5.61
N HIS A 44 -11.08 -3.90 4.62
CA HIS A 44 -9.92 -4.10 3.77
C HIS A 44 -8.61 -3.68 4.47
N PRO A 45 -7.52 -4.45 4.35
CA PRO A 45 -6.19 -3.97 4.70
C PRO A 45 -5.86 -2.67 3.98
N ARG A 46 -4.98 -1.84 4.55
CA ARG A 46 -4.55 -0.61 3.90
C ARG A 46 -3.63 -1.08 2.79
N PRO A 47 -3.82 -0.65 1.53
CA PRO A 47 -2.85 -0.96 0.51
C PRO A 47 -1.48 -0.49 1.00
N TYR A 48 -0.50 -1.39 0.97
CA TYR A 48 0.87 -1.01 1.21
C TYR A 48 1.37 -0.29 -0.04
N GLU A 49 1.32 1.03 -0.02
CA GLU A 49 1.91 1.85 -1.08
C GLU A 49 3.42 1.90 -0.88
N ARG A 50 4.17 1.13 -1.68
CA ARG A 50 5.59 1.44 -1.92
C ARG A 50 5.65 2.70 -2.76
N ARG A 51 5.53 3.88 -2.16
CA ARG A 51 5.86 5.12 -2.85
C ARG A 51 7.36 5.08 -3.18
N LYS A 52 7.68 4.85 -4.46
CA LYS A 52 9.06 5.00 -4.94
C LYS A 52 9.39 6.48 -4.92
N ILE A 53 10.12 6.92 -3.89
CA ILE A 53 10.65 8.29 -3.84
C ILE A 53 11.75 8.38 -4.90
N ARG A 54 11.45 9.02 -6.04
CA ARG A 54 12.44 9.31 -7.08
C ARG A 54 12.93 10.74 -6.92
N LYS A 55 14.23 10.95 -7.12
CA LYS A 55 14.84 12.29 -7.11
C LYS A 55 14.58 13.05 -8.42
N VAL A 56 14.36 12.33 -9.52
CA VAL A 56 14.09 12.88 -10.84
C VAL A 56 12.69 12.48 -11.29
N ASP A 57 12.01 13.42 -11.92
CA ASP A 57 10.71 13.20 -12.54
C ASP A 57 10.87 12.30 -13.79
N PRO A 58 10.19 11.14 -13.86
CA PRO A 58 10.30 10.23 -14.98
C PRO A 58 9.91 10.86 -16.33
N GLU A 59 8.96 11.79 -16.36
CA GLU A 59 8.52 12.40 -17.61
C GLU A 59 9.59 13.32 -18.18
N LYS A 60 10.21 14.13 -17.31
CA LYS A 60 11.34 14.99 -17.69
C LYS A 60 12.57 14.19 -18.11
N LEU A 61 12.86 13.09 -17.41
CA LEU A 61 13.95 12.20 -17.79
C LEU A 61 13.70 11.55 -19.15
N ALA A 62 12.47 11.09 -19.43
CA ALA A 62 12.12 10.53 -20.72
C ALA A 62 12.26 11.56 -21.86
N GLN A 63 11.93 12.82 -21.61
CA GLN A 63 12.12 13.89 -22.59
C GLN A 63 13.61 14.18 -22.84
N ASP A 64 14.43 14.29 -21.79
CA ASP A 64 15.88 14.48 -21.94
C ASP A 64 16.56 13.30 -22.69
N VAL A 65 16.05 12.07 -22.55
CA VAL A 65 16.50 10.92 -23.34
C VAL A 65 16.18 11.07 -24.82
N ARG A 66 15.01 11.63 -25.18
CA ARG A 66 14.65 11.89 -26.57
C ARG A 66 15.46 13.02 -27.17
N ASP A 67 15.66 14.11 -26.42
CA ASP A 67 16.35 15.30 -26.89
C ASP A 67 17.87 15.05 -27.03
N HIS A 68 18.40 14.14 -26.22
CA HIS A 68 19.83 13.83 -26.18
C HIS A 68 20.07 12.33 -26.10
N PRO A 69 19.90 11.57 -27.19
CA PRO A 69 19.99 10.10 -27.14
C PRO A 69 21.38 9.61 -26.72
N ASP A 70 22.43 10.28 -27.18
CA ASP A 70 23.83 9.87 -26.94
C ASP A 70 24.41 10.36 -25.60
N ALA A 71 23.65 11.13 -24.82
CA ALA A 71 24.14 11.69 -23.57
C ALA A 71 24.35 10.62 -22.50
N TYR A 72 25.52 10.67 -21.86
CA TYR A 72 25.88 9.78 -20.77
C TYR A 72 25.12 10.14 -19.48
N GLN A 73 24.99 9.18 -18.57
CA GLN A 73 24.27 9.37 -17.31
C GLN A 73 24.82 10.52 -16.46
N TYR A 74 26.14 10.76 -16.47
CA TYR A 74 26.74 11.87 -15.70
C TYR A 74 26.36 13.24 -16.27
N GLU A 75 26.16 13.35 -17.59
CA GLU A 75 25.75 14.58 -18.28
C GLU A 75 24.29 14.90 -17.98
N ARG A 76 23.44 13.87 -18.02
CA ARG A 76 22.02 13.99 -17.63
C ARG A 76 21.91 14.38 -16.16
N ALA A 77 22.69 13.73 -15.30
CA ALA A 77 22.73 14.03 -13.88
C ALA A 77 23.12 15.49 -13.61
N ALA A 78 24.09 16.04 -14.35
CA ALA A 78 24.45 17.45 -14.28
C ALA A 78 23.28 18.38 -14.67
N ARG A 79 22.53 18.05 -15.74
CA ARG A 79 21.33 18.84 -16.16
C ARG A 79 20.22 18.83 -15.12
N PHE A 80 20.00 17.69 -14.46
CA PHE A 80 19.00 17.54 -13.42
C PHE A 80 19.49 17.97 -12.03
N GLY A 81 20.76 18.36 -11.88
CA GLY A 81 21.35 18.74 -10.58
C GLY A 81 21.38 17.60 -9.56
N VAL A 82 21.46 16.35 -10.03
CA VAL A 82 21.48 15.14 -9.18
C VAL A 82 22.79 14.39 -9.32
N CYS A 83 23.05 13.43 -8.43
CA CYS A 83 24.18 12.52 -8.63
C CYS A 83 23.86 11.49 -9.71
N GLN A 84 24.89 10.99 -10.41
CA GLN A 84 24.76 9.99 -11.48
C GLN A 84 23.89 8.78 -11.09
N LYS A 85 24.05 8.27 -9.85
CA LYS A 85 23.26 7.13 -9.33
C LYS A 85 21.75 7.39 -9.25
N SER A 86 21.32 8.65 -9.34
CA SER A 86 19.92 9.03 -9.36
C SER A 86 19.29 8.92 -10.74
N ILE A 87 20.10 8.79 -11.80
CA ILE A 87 19.70 8.53 -13.18
C ILE A 87 19.82 7.03 -13.41
N TRP A 88 18.70 6.30 -13.28
CA TRP A 88 18.61 4.84 -13.46
C TRP A 88 17.41 4.48 -14.30
#